data_AF-A0A6L2LNP4-F1
#
_entry.id   AF-A0A6L2LNP4-F1
#
_cell.length_a   1.000
_cell.length_b   1.000
_cell.length_c   1.000
_cell.angle_alpha   90.00
_cell.angle_beta   90.00
_cell.angle_gamma   90.00
#
_symmetry.space_group_name_H-M   'P 1'
#
loop_
_entity.id
_entity.type
_entity.pdbx_description
1 polymer ?
#
loop_
_entity_poly.entity_id
_entity_poly.type
_entity_poly.pdbx_seq_one_letter_code
_entity_poly.pdbx_strand_id
1 'polypeptide(L)'
;MHGKPMSHEDNADRNKSRVVTLNDQDLISVDDTSKVLLVKLKDLESASNMYVICKNEGIVDLKIHHVGGAWIWILFPTLDACETFRSNSIMISISSLIRTVSPSFKVDECLISIEISGLPLCAWGSNAFKKVTSLFGNFLFIEVEQTATMCTGRVCISTKSFQPVSKNVKVEIHGEIFETQVHEIGTWNINIVDDAFDTSSNEVENDIDKVADTFDANSVRFR
;
A
#
# COMPACT_ATOMS: atom_id res chain seq x y z
N MET A 1 11.07 -58.39 37.54
CA MET A 1 11.10 -58.51 36.06
C MET A 1 9.70 -58.36 35.52
N HIS A 2 9.58 -57.70 34.36
CA HIS A 2 8.37 -57.42 33.57
C HIS A 2 7.63 -56.12 33.89
N GLY A 3 8.25 -55.01 33.47
CA GLY A 3 7.54 -53.81 33.10
C GLY A 3 6.79 -53.99 31.78
N LYS A 4 5.67 -53.31 31.65
CA LYS A 4 4.99 -53.01 30.38
C LYS A 4 5.11 -51.50 30.19
N PRO A 5 5.71 -51.00 29.09
CA PRO A 5 5.65 -49.58 28.81
C PRO A 5 4.26 -49.25 28.24
N MET A 6 3.61 -48.23 28.81
CA MET A 6 2.51 -47.53 28.16
C MET A 6 3.04 -46.89 26.89
N SER A 7 2.40 -47.19 25.76
CA SER A 7 2.66 -46.59 24.47
C SER A 7 2.43 -45.08 24.53
N HIS A 8 3.50 -44.32 24.35
CA HIS A 8 3.45 -42.93 23.93
C HIS A 8 3.05 -42.87 22.45
N GLU A 9 1.78 -43.11 22.16
CA GLU A 9 1.15 -42.76 20.89
C GLU A 9 0.03 -41.80 21.23
N ASP A 10 0.33 -40.50 21.20
CA ASP A 10 -0.62 -39.40 20.95
C ASP A 10 0.07 -38.05 21.19
N ASN A 11 1.03 -37.69 20.35
CA ASN A 11 1.42 -36.27 20.22
C ASN A 11 2.05 -35.92 18.85
N ALA A 12 1.82 -36.73 17.80
CA ALA A 12 2.46 -36.56 16.50
C ALA A 12 1.58 -35.87 15.44
N ASP A 13 0.38 -35.38 15.79
CA ASP A 13 -0.60 -34.92 14.78
C ASP A 13 -0.70 -33.38 14.63
N ARG A 14 0.14 -32.58 15.32
CA ARG A 14 0.03 -31.10 15.30
C ARG A 14 0.63 -30.39 14.10
N ASN A 15 1.31 -31.07 13.18
CA ASN A 15 1.98 -30.43 12.04
C ASN A 15 1.67 -31.09 10.69
N LYS A 16 0.46 -31.60 10.47
CA LYS A 16 0.03 -31.94 9.10
C LYS A 16 -0.28 -30.64 8.35
N SER A 17 0.62 -30.28 7.42
CA SER A 17 0.38 -29.23 6.44
C SER A 17 -0.91 -29.54 5.69
N ARG A 18 -1.88 -28.63 5.74
CA ARG A 18 -3.12 -28.74 4.97
C ARG A 18 -2.83 -28.30 3.55
N VAL A 19 -3.03 -29.18 2.59
CA VAL A 19 -2.86 -28.89 1.17
C VAL A 19 -4.24 -28.84 0.51
N VAL A 20 -4.46 -27.81 -0.28
CA VAL A 20 -5.64 -27.67 -1.16
C VAL A 20 -5.12 -27.58 -2.59
N THR A 21 -5.74 -28.32 -3.50
CA THR A 21 -5.44 -28.28 -4.93
C THR A 21 -6.48 -27.44 -5.63
N LEU A 22 -6.04 -26.55 -6.52
CA LEU A 22 -6.90 -25.76 -7.40
C LEU A 22 -6.75 -26.27 -8.83
N ASN A 23 -7.85 -26.23 -9.58
CA ASN A 23 -7.96 -26.75 -10.94
C ASN A 23 -8.27 -25.60 -11.90
N ASP A 24 -8.21 -25.83 -13.21
CA ASP A 24 -8.44 -24.76 -14.21
C ASP A 24 -9.76 -24.01 -14.05
N GLN A 25 -10.80 -24.66 -13.50
CA GLN A 25 -12.10 -24.04 -13.23
C GLN A 25 -12.10 -23.08 -12.03
N ASP A 26 -11.12 -23.22 -11.14
CA ASP A 26 -10.90 -22.34 -9.98
C ASP A 26 -9.99 -21.15 -10.32
N LEU A 27 -9.39 -21.15 -11.51
CA LEU A 27 -8.43 -20.13 -11.96
C LEU A 27 -9.13 -19.07 -12.82
N ILE A 28 -8.61 -17.84 -12.76
CA ILE A 28 -9.04 -16.76 -13.64
C ILE A 28 -8.50 -17.05 -15.04
N SER A 29 -9.38 -17.16 -16.04
CA SER A 29 -8.99 -17.19 -17.45
C SER A 29 -8.63 -15.79 -17.93
N VAL A 30 -7.42 -15.62 -18.45
CA VAL A 30 -7.01 -14.37 -19.12
C VAL A 30 -6.79 -14.69 -20.59
N ASP A 31 -7.75 -14.32 -21.44
CA ASP A 31 -7.77 -14.72 -22.85
C ASP A 31 -6.56 -14.19 -23.63
N ASP A 32 -6.25 -12.90 -23.47
CA ASP A 32 -5.14 -12.24 -24.16
C ASP A 32 -4.30 -11.41 -23.18
N THR A 33 -3.17 -11.98 -22.74
CA THR A 33 -2.17 -11.28 -21.92
C THR A 33 -1.14 -10.53 -22.76
N SER A 34 -1.19 -10.60 -24.09
CA SER A 34 -0.16 -9.97 -24.96
C SER A 34 -0.18 -8.45 -24.86
N LYS A 35 -1.34 -7.88 -24.51
CA LYS A 35 -1.55 -6.44 -24.29
C LYS A 35 -1.48 -6.03 -22.83
N VAL A 36 -0.90 -6.87 -21.97
CA VAL A 36 -0.84 -6.61 -20.54
C VAL A 36 0.59 -6.61 -20.04
N LEU A 37 0.92 -5.57 -19.27
CA LEU A 37 2.16 -5.49 -18.52
C LEU A 37 1.91 -5.42 -17.02
N LEU A 38 2.75 -6.15 -16.28
CA LEU A 38 3.00 -5.91 -14.87
C LEU A 38 4.22 -5.00 -14.76
N VAL A 39 4.03 -3.87 -14.11
CA VAL A 39 5.06 -2.85 -13.92
C VAL A 39 5.27 -2.65 -12.43
N LYS A 40 6.50 -2.86 -11.97
CA LYS A 40 6.93 -2.51 -10.61
C LYS A 40 7.55 -1.12 -10.65
N LEU A 41 6.93 -0.17 -9.98
CA LEU A 41 7.42 1.20 -9.92
C LEU A 41 8.59 1.31 -8.93
N LYS A 42 9.48 2.29 -9.14
CA LYS A 42 10.54 2.62 -8.16
C LYS A 42 10.00 3.43 -6.99
N ASP A 43 8.97 4.22 -7.26
CA ASP A 43 8.33 5.11 -6.30
C ASP A 43 6.80 4.97 -6.40
N LEU A 44 6.14 4.91 -5.25
CA LEU A 44 4.69 4.75 -5.15
C LEU A 44 3.96 6.03 -5.56
N GLU A 45 4.58 7.20 -5.43
CA GLU A 45 3.96 8.47 -5.85
C GLU A 45 3.72 8.52 -7.38
N SER A 46 4.56 7.81 -8.15
CA SER A 46 4.39 7.71 -9.61
C SER A 46 3.12 6.96 -10.01
N ALA A 47 2.63 6.05 -9.15
CA ALA A 47 1.46 5.23 -9.45
C ALA A 47 0.18 6.06 -9.61
N SER A 48 -0.04 7.02 -8.70
CA SER A 48 -1.23 7.88 -8.74
C SER A 48 -1.27 8.77 -9.99
N ASN A 49 -0.10 9.12 -10.54
CA ASN A 49 0.03 9.98 -11.73
C ASN A 49 0.23 9.19 -13.03
N MET A 50 0.13 7.85 -12.99
CA MET A 50 0.57 7.00 -14.11
C MET A 50 -0.21 7.27 -15.40
N TYR A 51 -1.50 7.61 -15.31
CA TYR A 51 -2.30 8.03 -16.47
C TYR A 51 -1.73 9.28 -17.15
N VAL A 52 -1.40 10.31 -16.36
CA VAL A 52 -0.81 11.56 -16.86
C VAL A 52 0.55 11.30 -17.49
N ILE A 53 1.39 10.51 -16.83
CA ILE A 53 2.73 10.16 -17.33
C ILE A 53 2.61 9.44 -18.69
N CYS A 54 1.75 8.43 -18.82
CA CYS A 54 1.53 7.74 -20.09
C CYS A 54 1.01 8.68 -21.18
N LYS A 55 0.04 9.55 -20.86
CA LYS A 55 -0.57 10.49 -21.81
C LYS A 55 0.45 11.47 -22.38
N ASN A 56 1.38 11.96 -21.56
CA ASN A 56 2.46 12.84 -22.01
C ASN A 56 3.40 12.18 -23.02
N GLU A 57 3.52 10.85 -22.96
CA GLU A 57 4.29 10.04 -23.92
C GLU A 57 3.44 9.58 -25.12
N GLY A 58 2.21 10.07 -25.26
CA GLY A 58 1.29 9.70 -26.33
C GLY A 58 0.64 8.33 -26.17
N ILE A 59 0.77 7.70 -25.00
CA ILE A 59 0.17 6.39 -24.68
C ILE A 59 -1.15 6.63 -23.95
N VAL A 60 -2.27 6.43 -24.64
CA VAL A 60 -3.62 6.72 -24.15
C VAL A 60 -4.52 5.48 -24.20
N ASP A 61 -5.76 5.61 -23.71
CA ASP A 61 -6.81 4.58 -23.76
C ASP A 61 -6.42 3.25 -23.08
N LEU A 62 -5.60 3.32 -22.04
CA LEU A 62 -5.15 2.19 -21.23
C LEU A 62 -5.97 2.07 -19.94
N LYS A 63 -5.91 0.90 -19.30
CA LYS A 63 -6.49 0.68 -17.97
C LYS A 63 -5.40 0.31 -16.98
N ILE A 64 -5.32 1.03 -15.87
CA ILE A 64 -4.33 0.78 -14.81
C ILE A 64 -5.04 0.29 -13.57
N HIS A 65 -4.55 -0.82 -13.01
CA HIS A 65 -5.01 -1.35 -11.74
C HIS A 65 -3.83 -1.53 -10.78
N HIS A 66 -4.01 -1.13 -9.52
CA HIS A 66 -3.06 -1.47 -8.47
C HIS A 66 -3.19 -2.96 -8.15
N VAL A 67 -2.06 -3.68 -8.16
CA VAL A 67 -2.04 -5.14 -7.91
C VAL A 67 -1.62 -5.43 -6.47
N GLY A 68 -0.73 -4.60 -5.91
CA GLY A 68 -0.21 -4.73 -4.56
C GLY A 68 1.24 -4.25 -4.47
N GLY A 69 1.61 -3.66 -3.33
CA GLY A 69 2.93 -3.03 -3.19
C GLY A 69 3.16 -1.94 -4.23
N ALA A 70 4.30 -1.96 -4.92
CA ALA A 70 4.62 -1.08 -6.04
C ALA A 70 4.23 -1.64 -7.41
N TRP A 71 3.45 -2.73 -7.45
CA TRP A 71 3.01 -3.33 -8.71
C TRP A 71 1.71 -2.73 -9.21
N ILE A 72 1.72 -2.35 -10.48
CA ILE A 72 0.54 -2.01 -11.27
C ILE A 72 0.39 -2.96 -12.45
N TRP A 73 -0.85 -3.18 -12.85
CA TRP A 73 -1.26 -3.89 -14.04
C TRP A 73 -1.73 -2.87 -15.06
N ILE A 74 -1.17 -2.88 -16.26
CA ILE A 74 -1.57 -1.99 -17.34
C ILE A 74 -2.09 -2.83 -18.50
N LEU A 75 -3.35 -2.60 -18.88
CA LEU A 75 -3.98 -3.14 -20.07
C LEU A 75 -3.94 -2.08 -21.18
N PHE A 76 -3.31 -2.42 -22.31
CA PHE A 76 -3.17 -1.55 -23.47
C PHE A 76 -4.24 -1.84 -24.53
N PRO A 77 -4.63 -0.83 -25.33
CA PRO A 77 -5.59 -1.04 -26.41
C PRO A 77 -5.03 -1.93 -27.54
N THR A 78 -3.72 -1.81 -27.80
CA THR A 78 -3.01 -2.52 -28.88
C THR A 78 -1.67 -3.08 -28.40
N LEU A 79 -1.16 -4.09 -29.11
CA LEU A 79 0.18 -4.63 -28.89
C LEU A 79 1.25 -3.56 -29.15
N ASP A 80 1.05 -2.73 -30.17
CA ASP A 80 1.98 -1.64 -30.50
C ASP A 80 2.09 -0.62 -29.36
N ALA A 81 0.98 -0.27 -28.69
CA ALA A 81 1.00 0.61 -27.52
C ALA A 81 1.76 -0.02 -26.34
N CYS A 82 1.59 -1.33 -26.13
CA CYS A 82 2.32 -2.10 -25.13
C CYS A 82 3.84 -2.11 -25.41
N GLU A 83 4.26 -2.35 -26.64
CA GLU A 83 5.68 -2.34 -27.02
C GLU A 83 6.27 -0.92 -27.02
N THR A 84 5.47 0.08 -27.39
CA THR A 84 5.83 1.51 -27.23
C THR A 84 6.11 1.82 -25.76
N PHE A 85 5.23 1.39 -24.84
CA PHE A 85 5.46 1.56 -23.40
C PHE A 85 6.74 0.86 -22.93
N ARG A 86 6.95 -0.39 -23.35
CA ARG A 86 8.11 -1.20 -22.92
C ARG A 86 9.45 -0.61 -23.35
N SER A 87 9.49 0.07 -24.49
CA SER A 87 10.70 0.69 -25.04
C SER A 87 10.86 2.18 -24.69
N ASN A 88 9.84 2.79 -24.08
CA ASN A 88 9.87 4.20 -23.69
C ASN A 88 10.87 4.46 -22.55
N SER A 89 11.76 5.44 -22.73
CA SER A 89 12.83 5.76 -21.78
C SER A 89 12.32 6.27 -20.44
N ILE A 90 11.22 7.03 -20.42
CA ILE A 90 10.59 7.53 -19.19
C ILE A 90 9.99 6.37 -18.42
N MET A 91 9.25 5.47 -19.08
CA MET A 91 8.68 4.27 -18.44
C MET A 91 9.77 3.39 -17.83
N ILE A 92 10.86 3.16 -18.55
CA ILE A 92 12.02 2.42 -18.05
C ILE A 92 12.66 3.16 -16.86
N SER A 93 12.72 4.49 -16.89
CA SER A 93 13.34 5.27 -15.81
C SER A 93 12.56 5.21 -14.50
N ILE A 94 11.23 5.21 -14.54
CA ILE A 94 10.36 5.17 -13.35
C ILE A 94 10.06 3.75 -12.87
N SER A 95 10.29 2.74 -13.72
CA SER A 95 10.06 1.33 -13.41
C SER A 95 11.32 0.67 -12.88
N SER A 96 11.18 -0.15 -11.84
CA SER A 96 12.22 -1.08 -11.40
C SER A 96 12.17 -2.38 -12.21
N LEU A 97 10.98 -2.77 -12.68
CA LEU A 97 10.77 -3.98 -13.47
C LEU A 97 9.53 -3.84 -14.35
N ILE A 98 9.62 -4.26 -15.61
CA ILE A 98 8.48 -4.39 -16.53
C ILE A 98 8.47 -5.83 -17.03
N ARG A 99 7.34 -6.53 -16.94
CA ARG A 99 7.21 -7.91 -17.40
C ARG A 99 5.84 -8.24 -17.94
N THR A 100 5.78 -9.30 -18.74
CA THR A 100 4.52 -9.92 -19.15
C THR A 100 3.86 -10.61 -17.96
N VAL A 101 2.55 -10.76 -18.02
CA VAL A 101 1.79 -11.53 -17.04
C VAL A 101 2.20 -13.00 -17.10
N SER A 102 2.29 -13.62 -15.93
CA SER A 102 2.44 -15.07 -15.78
C SER A 102 1.36 -15.57 -14.81
N PRO A 103 0.73 -16.72 -15.07
CA PRO A 103 -0.22 -17.34 -14.12
C PRO A 103 0.39 -17.63 -12.75
N SER A 104 1.72 -17.78 -12.67
CA SER A 104 2.44 -18.04 -11.44
C SER A 104 2.92 -16.77 -10.73
N PHE A 105 2.57 -15.58 -11.23
CA PHE A 105 3.00 -14.32 -10.63
C PHE A 105 2.43 -14.19 -9.22
N LYS A 106 3.29 -13.76 -8.30
CA LYS A 106 2.92 -13.39 -6.94
C LYS A 106 3.52 -12.02 -6.65
N VAL A 107 2.70 -11.14 -6.10
CA VAL A 107 3.16 -9.86 -5.56
C VAL A 107 4.17 -10.18 -4.45
N ASP A 108 5.30 -9.47 -4.42
CA ASP A 108 6.40 -9.70 -3.47
C ASP A 108 6.35 -8.76 -2.25
N GLU A 109 5.38 -7.87 -2.20
CA GLU A 109 5.21 -6.84 -1.18
C GLU A 109 3.75 -6.41 -1.08
N CYS A 110 3.28 -6.10 0.13
CA CYS A 110 1.98 -5.50 0.36
C CYS A 110 2.12 -4.13 0.99
N LEU A 111 1.11 -3.29 0.76
CA LEU A 111 0.93 -2.05 1.50
C LEU A 111 -0.13 -2.33 2.55
N ILE A 112 0.19 -2.10 3.82
CA ILE A 112 -0.71 -2.37 4.94
C ILE A 112 -0.83 -1.14 5.82
N SER A 113 -2.01 -0.95 6.38
CA SER A 113 -2.26 -0.02 7.45
C SER A 113 -2.08 -0.75 8.78
N ILE A 114 -1.23 -0.19 9.63
CA ILE A 114 -1.00 -0.67 10.99
C ILE A 114 -1.42 0.41 11.98
N GLU A 115 -2.04 -0.03 13.06
CA GLU A 115 -2.39 0.81 14.19
C GLU A 115 -1.41 0.55 15.34
N ILE A 116 -0.89 1.64 15.90
CA ILE A 116 0.06 1.68 17.00
C ILE A 116 -0.66 2.29 18.20
N SER A 117 -0.60 1.62 19.35
CA SER A 117 -1.21 2.08 20.60
C SER A 117 -0.29 1.88 21.80
N GLY A 118 -0.51 2.65 22.88
CA GLY A 118 0.29 2.53 24.10
C GLY A 118 1.65 3.24 24.06
N LEU A 119 1.87 4.16 23.11
CA LEU A 119 3.03 5.05 23.16
C LEU A 119 2.83 6.12 24.26
N PRO A 120 3.89 6.49 25.00
CA PRO A 120 3.83 7.61 25.93
C PRO A 120 3.62 8.95 25.18
N LEU A 121 3.07 9.96 25.88
CA LEU A 121 2.66 11.24 25.26
C LEU A 121 3.78 11.92 24.45
N CYS A 122 5.04 11.80 24.90
CA CYS A 122 6.21 12.39 24.24
C CYS A 122 6.63 11.66 22.93
N ALA A 123 6.03 10.51 22.62
CA ALA A 123 6.42 9.63 21.53
C ALA A 123 5.36 9.52 20.43
N TRP A 124 4.41 10.47 20.34
CA TRP A 124 3.42 10.53 19.25
C TRP A 124 3.90 11.33 18.02
N GLY A 125 5.19 11.65 17.96
CA GLY A 125 5.81 12.30 16.80
C GLY A 125 6.14 11.33 15.68
N SER A 126 6.24 11.84 14.45
CA SER A 126 6.52 11.05 13.24
C SER A 126 7.81 10.20 13.32
N ASN A 127 8.83 10.69 14.04
CA ASN A 127 10.08 9.95 14.23
C ASN A 127 9.90 8.67 15.07
N ALA A 128 9.02 8.70 16.08
CA ALA A 128 8.73 7.54 16.90
C ALA A 128 7.96 6.49 16.09
N PHE A 129 6.95 6.93 15.32
CA PHE A 129 6.26 6.04 14.38
C PHE A 129 7.22 5.38 13.40
N LYS A 130 8.04 6.16 12.69
CA LYS A 130 9.05 5.62 11.75
C LYS A 130 9.93 4.54 12.40
N LYS A 131 10.33 4.75 13.66
CA LYS A 131 11.18 3.81 14.40
C LYS A 131 10.43 2.56 14.86
N VAL A 132 9.17 2.67 15.26
CA VAL A 132 8.33 1.51 15.60
C VAL A 132 7.99 0.70 14.34
N THR A 133 7.61 1.38 13.26
CA THR A 133 7.20 0.74 12.00
C THR A 133 8.33 0.04 11.27
N SER A 134 9.59 0.47 11.48
CA SER A 134 10.76 -0.16 10.84
C SER A 134 10.96 -1.63 11.24
N LEU A 135 10.32 -2.07 12.32
CA LEU A 135 10.28 -3.48 12.73
C LEU A 135 9.40 -4.35 11.80
N PHE A 136 8.48 -3.73 11.06
CA PHE A 136 7.44 -4.40 10.28
C PHE A 136 7.54 -4.14 8.78
N GLY A 137 8.17 -3.04 8.37
CA GLY A 137 8.31 -2.66 6.97
C GLY A 137 8.88 -1.26 6.78
N ASN A 138 8.84 -0.77 5.55
CA ASN A 138 9.23 0.60 5.25
C ASN A 138 8.06 1.54 5.52
N PHE A 139 8.31 2.57 6.30
CA PHE A 139 7.34 3.64 6.55
C PHE A 139 6.97 4.36 5.25
N LEU A 140 5.67 4.61 5.03
CA LEU A 140 5.18 5.43 3.92
C LEU A 140 4.67 6.78 4.45
N PHE A 141 3.54 6.77 5.14
CA PHE A 141 2.92 7.98 5.68
C PHE A 141 2.03 7.66 6.88
N ILE A 142 1.70 8.70 7.63
CA ILE A 142 0.76 8.63 8.75
C ILE A 142 -0.62 8.97 8.20
N GLU A 143 -1.65 8.19 8.54
CA GLU A 143 -3.01 8.45 8.06
C GLU A 143 -3.62 9.69 8.74
N VAL A 144 -4.35 10.49 7.96
CA VAL A 144 -4.85 11.82 8.34
C VAL A 144 -6.07 11.75 9.27
N GLU A 145 -6.80 10.62 9.31
CA GLU A 145 -7.95 10.40 10.22
C GLU A 145 -7.55 10.16 11.70
N GLN A 146 -6.48 10.80 12.17
CA GLN A 146 -6.27 10.92 13.60
C GLN A 146 -7.39 11.79 14.17
N THR A 147 -8.37 11.16 14.80
CA THR A 147 -9.06 11.80 15.92
C THR A 147 -7.97 12.39 16.84
N ALA A 148 -8.17 13.58 17.38
CA ALA A 148 -7.18 14.35 18.16
C ALA A 148 -6.65 13.66 19.46
N THR A 149 -6.86 12.35 19.59
CA THR A 149 -6.55 11.49 20.71
C THR A 149 -5.18 10.85 20.56
N MET A 150 -4.25 11.17 21.46
CA MET A 150 -2.90 10.60 21.53
C MET A 150 -2.89 9.18 22.16
N CYS A 151 -3.86 8.33 21.80
CA CYS A 151 -3.97 6.97 22.32
C CYS A 151 -3.68 5.90 21.24
N THR A 152 -3.93 6.25 19.98
CA THR A 152 -3.75 5.39 18.81
C THR A 152 -3.26 6.21 17.62
N GLY A 153 -2.42 5.64 16.79
CA GLY A 153 -1.96 6.25 15.54
C GLY A 153 -1.90 5.22 14.43
N ARG A 154 -2.33 5.62 13.23
CA ARG A 154 -2.34 4.75 12.05
C ARG A 154 -1.27 5.16 11.06
N VAL A 155 -0.56 4.16 10.56
CA VAL A 155 0.57 4.35 9.66
C VAL A 155 0.47 3.34 8.54
N CYS A 156 0.64 3.82 7.31
CA CYS A 156 0.79 2.97 6.14
C CYS A 156 2.27 2.58 5.97
N ILE A 157 2.52 1.30 5.74
CA ILE A 157 3.87 0.75 5.52
C ILE A 157 3.88 -0.17 4.31
N SER A 158 5.05 -0.34 3.68
CA SER A 158 5.29 -1.43 2.74
C SER A 158 6.05 -2.57 3.41
N THR A 159 5.59 -3.81 3.25
CA THR A 159 6.26 -4.98 3.83
C THR A 159 6.32 -6.14 2.85
N LYS A 160 7.36 -6.97 2.99
CA LYS A 160 7.53 -8.24 2.26
C LYS A 160 7.05 -9.45 3.07
N SER A 161 6.62 -9.21 4.32
CA SER A 161 6.03 -10.25 5.17
C SER A 161 4.55 -10.41 4.84
N PHE A 162 4.15 -11.63 4.49
CA PHE A 162 2.73 -11.99 4.34
C PHE A 162 2.11 -12.52 5.64
N GLN A 163 2.85 -12.49 6.75
CA GLN A 163 2.31 -12.80 8.07
C GLN A 163 1.61 -11.57 8.65
N PRO A 164 0.35 -11.70 9.12
CA PRO A 164 -0.35 -10.58 9.74
C PRO A 164 0.42 -9.97 10.90
N VAL A 165 0.43 -8.64 11.00
CA VAL A 165 1.05 -7.95 12.13
C VAL A 165 0.12 -7.97 13.34
N SER A 166 0.55 -8.57 14.43
CA SER A 166 -0.07 -8.45 15.75
C SER A 166 0.99 -8.74 16.80
N LYS A 167 1.62 -7.69 17.34
CA LYS A 167 2.80 -7.78 18.21
C LYS A 167 2.77 -6.74 19.32
N ASN A 168 3.29 -7.13 20.48
CA ASN A 168 3.70 -6.20 21.53
C ASN A 168 5.18 -5.86 21.33
N VAL A 169 5.47 -4.57 21.30
CA VAL A 169 6.81 -3.99 21.15
C VAL A 169 7.17 -3.26 22.44
N LYS A 170 8.41 -3.45 22.91
CA LYS A 170 8.95 -2.69 24.04
C LYS A 170 9.64 -1.44 23.51
N VAL A 171 9.13 -0.27 23.87
CA VAL A 171 9.70 1.02 23.50
C VAL A 171 10.43 1.59 24.72
N GLU A 172 11.74 1.81 24.60
CA GLU A 172 12.54 2.38 25.68
C GLU A 172 12.76 3.88 25.46
N ILE A 173 12.43 4.70 26.46
CA ILE A 173 12.63 6.15 26.46
C ILE A 173 13.29 6.55 27.77
N HIS A 174 14.49 7.12 27.70
CA HIS A 174 15.25 7.56 28.88
C HIS A 174 15.42 6.47 29.98
N GLY A 175 15.54 5.20 29.59
CA GLY A 175 15.70 4.06 30.50
C GLY A 175 14.38 3.48 31.04
N GLU A 176 13.23 4.06 30.69
CA GLU A 176 11.90 3.53 31.01
C GLU A 176 11.33 2.74 29.83
N ILE A 177 10.72 1.59 30.10
CA ILE A 177 10.16 0.69 29.09
C ILE A 177 8.63 0.84 29.07
N PHE A 178 8.09 1.12 27.88
CA PHE A 178 6.67 1.20 27.60
C PHE A 178 6.25 0.02 26.70
N GLU A 179 5.14 -0.63 27.03
CA GLU A 179 4.55 -1.65 26.15
C GLU A 179 3.66 -0.98 25.11
N THR A 180 4.03 -1.13 23.84
CA THR A 180 3.33 -0.60 22.69
C THR A 180 2.75 -1.75 21.90
N GLN A 181 1.48 -1.66 21.51
CA GLN A 181 0.85 -2.66 20.66
C GLN A 181 0.88 -2.19 19.21
N VAL A 182 1.18 -3.11 18.30
CA VAL A 182 1.13 -2.87 16.86
C VAL A 182 0.30 -3.97 16.23
N HIS A 183 -0.75 -3.58 15.51
CA HIS A 183 -1.62 -4.52 14.82
C HIS A 183 -1.96 -4.03 13.43
N GLU A 184 -2.05 -4.97 12.50
CA GLU A 184 -2.54 -4.74 11.16
C GLU A 184 -4.05 -4.57 11.19
N ILE A 185 -4.54 -3.51 10.55
CA ILE A 185 -5.97 -3.21 10.45
C ILE A 185 -6.51 -3.42 9.03
N GLY A 186 -5.63 -3.51 8.03
CA GLY A 186 -6.01 -3.87 6.67
C GLY A 186 -4.94 -3.55 5.62
N THR A 187 -5.26 -3.87 4.37
CA THR A 187 -4.44 -3.51 3.22
C THR A 187 -4.74 -2.09 2.77
N TRP A 188 -3.71 -1.39 2.32
CA TRP A 188 -3.85 -0.08 1.68
C TRP A 188 -3.65 -0.22 0.16
N ASN A 189 -4.45 0.52 -0.62
CA ASN A 189 -4.38 0.50 -2.07
C ASN A 189 -4.11 1.90 -2.61
N ILE A 190 -3.33 1.97 -3.70
CA ILE A 190 -3.10 3.24 -4.40
C ILE A 190 -4.34 3.56 -5.21
N ASN A 191 -4.88 4.76 -5.03
CA ASN A 191 -5.92 5.28 -5.90
C ASN A 191 -5.30 5.77 -7.21
N ILE A 192 -5.51 5.04 -8.30
CA ILE A 192 -5.03 5.39 -9.65
C ILE A 192 -6.25 5.81 -10.46
N VAL A 193 -6.42 7.12 -10.65
CA VAL A 193 -7.60 7.70 -11.32
C VAL A 193 -7.18 8.27 -12.68
N ASP A 194 -8.05 8.11 -13.67
CA ASP A 194 -7.91 8.73 -14.99
C ASP A 194 -8.63 10.08 -14.99
N ASP A 195 -7.99 11.10 -14.41
CA ASP A 195 -8.55 12.46 -14.29
C ASP A 195 -8.64 13.21 -15.63
N ALA A 196 -8.26 12.57 -16.75
CA ALA A 196 -8.15 13.21 -18.06
C ALA A 196 -9.49 13.50 -18.76
N PHE A 197 -10.62 13.10 -18.17
CA PHE A 197 -11.96 13.33 -18.73
C PHE A 197 -12.74 14.49 -18.07
N ASP A 198 -12.28 15.05 -16.95
CA ASP A 198 -12.94 16.16 -16.25
C ASP A 198 -12.46 17.54 -16.71
N THR A 199 -12.36 17.74 -18.03
CA THR A 199 -12.31 19.08 -18.62
C THR A 199 -13.60 19.34 -19.42
N SER A 200 -14.76 19.09 -18.82
CA SER A 200 -15.99 19.69 -19.31
C SER A 200 -15.97 21.18 -18.96
N SER A 201 -15.74 21.99 -19.99
CA SER A 201 -15.93 23.44 -20.12
C SER A 201 -16.62 24.14 -18.95
N ASN A 202 -15.86 24.77 -18.06
CA ASN A 202 -16.34 25.94 -17.35
C ASN A 202 -15.77 27.17 -18.06
N GLU A 203 -16.55 27.70 -18.99
CA GLU A 203 -16.36 29.04 -19.52
C GLU A 203 -16.35 30.00 -18.31
N VAL A 204 -15.20 30.61 -18.06
CA VAL A 204 -15.04 31.67 -17.06
C VAL A 204 -15.75 32.92 -17.57
N GLU A 205 -17.01 33.09 -17.17
CA GLU A 205 -17.64 34.41 -17.13
C GLU A 205 -16.96 35.22 -16.02
N ASN A 206 -16.14 36.18 -16.44
CA ASN A 206 -15.69 37.26 -15.57
C ASN A 206 -16.91 38.08 -15.18
N ASP A 207 -17.22 38.14 -13.89
CA ASP A 207 -17.74 39.39 -13.34
C ASP A 207 -17.10 39.72 -12.00
N ILE A 208 -16.53 40.92 -12.00
CA ILE A 208 -15.88 41.57 -10.88
C ILE A 208 -17.00 42.17 -10.04
N ASP A 209 -17.07 41.85 -8.75
CA ASP A 209 -17.37 42.90 -7.79
C ASP A 209 -16.71 42.69 -6.42
N LYS A 210 -16.05 43.75 -5.98
CA LYS A 210 -15.38 43.92 -4.69
C LYS A 210 -16.43 44.03 -3.59
N VAL A 211 -16.17 43.46 -2.41
CA VAL A 211 -16.23 44.19 -1.12
C VAL A 211 -15.33 43.44 -0.11
N ALA A 212 -14.45 44.20 0.52
CA ALA A 212 -13.66 43.77 1.68
C ALA A 212 -14.54 43.74 2.93
N ASP A 213 -14.31 42.78 3.83
CA ASP A 213 -14.31 43.10 5.26
C ASP A 213 -13.56 42.03 6.09
N THR A 214 -12.64 42.57 6.88
CA THR A 214 -11.86 42.03 7.98
C THR A 214 -12.65 41.18 8.99
N PHE A 215 -12.05 40.09 9.50
CA PHE A 215 -12.17 39.73 10.92
C PHE A 215 -10.91 39.01 11.41
N ASP A 216 -10.22 39.70 12.31
CA ASP A 216 -9.12 39.23 13.13
C ASP A 216 -9.73 38.75 14.47
N ALA A 217 -9.39 37.54 14.91
CA ALA A 217 -9.76 37.05 16.24
C ALA A 217 -8.79 35.97 16.72
N ASN A 218 -7.66 36.43 17.25
CA ASN A 218 -6.91 35.72 18.29
C ASN A 218 -7.83 35.37 19.47
N SER A 219 -7.76 34.12 19.96
CA SER A 219 -7.66 33.75 21.38
C SER A 219 -8.37 32.44 21.69
N VAL A 220 -7.61 31.35 21.85
CA VAL A 220 -7.95 30.35 22.88
C VAL A 220 -6.66 29.84 23.54
N ARG A 221 -6.44 30.24 24.80
CA ARG A 221 -5.55 29.56 25.75
C ARG A 221 -6.36 28.53 26.51
N PHE A 222 -5.82 27.34 26.72
CA PHE A 222 -6.35 26.38 27.69
C PHE A 222 -5.46 26.32 28.92
N ARG A 223 -6.12 26.36 30.08
CA ARG A 223 -5.58 26.01 31.40
C ARG A 223 -5.53 24.49 31.55
#